data_AF-A0A504JN54-F1
#
_entry.id   AF-A0A504JN54-F1
#
_cell.length_a   1.000
_cell.length_b   1.000
_cell.length_c   1.000
_cell.angle_alpha   90.00
_cell.angle_beta   90.00
_cell.angle_gamma   90.00
#
_symmetry.space_group_name_H-M   'P 1'
#
loop_
_entity.id
_entity.type
_entity.pdbx_description
1 polymer ?
#
loop_
_entity_poly.entity_id
_entity_poly.type
_entity_poly.pdbx_seq_one_letter_code
_entity_poly.pdbx_strand_id
1 'polypeptide(L)'
;MRRSGDEFEGNPIFDTYKVDKQGNIDVDGAWSREWDTEYVMLSEIAQSKGAVKGGVYPKVKGEIIISSELPYCVSCQGVIQDFSDMFPNLDVILIDGLR
;
A
#
# COMPACT_ATOMS: atom_id res chain seq x y z
N MET A 1 -14.65 4.89 -5.84
CA MET A 1 -14.08 5.55 -4.65
C MET A 1 -14.41 4.65 -3.46
N ARG A 2 -13.42 3.93 -2.92
CA ARG A 2 -13.57 3.02 -1.76
C ARG A 2 -13.68 3.84 -0.47
N ARG A 3 -14.35 3.31 0.56
CA ARG A 3 -14.42 3.95 1.89
C ARG A 3 -13.37 3.30 2.80
N SER A 4 -12.78 4.09 3.69
CA SER A 4 -11.88 3.56 4.72
C SER A 4 -12.62 2.49 5.55
N GLY A 5 -12.03 1.30 5.67
CA GLY A 5 -12.63 0.13 6.34
C GLY A 5 -13.15 -0.98 5.42
N ASP A 6 -13.17 -0.78 4.10
CA ASP A 6 -13.50 -1.86 3.14
C ASP A 6 -12.32 -2.85 3.04
N GLU A 7 -12.58 -4.16 3.20
CA GLU A 7 -11.54 -5.19 3.09
C GLU A 7 -11.10 -5.41 1.63
N PHE A 8 -9.85 -5.84 1.44
CA PHE A 8 -9.41 -6.36 0.17
C PHE A 8 -9.93 -7.80 -0.01
N GLU A 9 -10.85 -8.01 -0.95
CA GLU A 9 -11.48 -9.33 -1.21
C GLU A 9 -10.57 -10.33 -1.94
N GLY A 10 -9.31 -9.97 -2.25
CA GLY A 10 -8.36 -10.81 -2.97
C GLY A 10 -7.35 -11.53 -2.06
N ASN A 11 -6.52 -12.38 -2.67
CA ASN A 11 -5.39 -13.00 -1.97
C ASN A 11 -4.38 -11.93 -1.53
N PRO A 12 -3.92 -11.91 -0.25
CA PRO A 12 -2.98 -10.90 0.23
C PRO A 12 -1.75 -10.80 -0.67
N ILE A 13 -1.48 -9.61 -1.22
CA ILE A 13 -0.33 -9.37 -2.13
C ILE A 13 0.87 -8.83 -1.37
N PHE A 14 0.64 -7.89 -0.46
CA PHE A 14 1.68 -7.26 0.35
C PHE A 14 1.59 -7.73 1.80
N ASP A 15 2.70 -7.62 2.53
CA ASP A 15 2.70 -7.89 3.95
C ASP A 15 2.21 -6.65 4.71
N THR A 16 1.39 -6.87 5.73
CA THR A 16 0.86 -5.80 6.57
C THR A 16 1.51 -5.87 7.92
N TYR A 17 1.93 -4.71 8.40
CA TYR A 17 2.47 -4.55 9.75
C TYR A 17 1.37 -4.08 10.70
N LYS A 18 1.40 -4.53 11.94
CA LYS A 18 0.59 -3.91 12.99
C LYS A 18 1.32 -2.67 13.47
N VAL A 19 0.65 -1.52 13.48
CA VAL A 19 1.27 -0.26 13.89
C VAL A 19 0.42 0.47 14.95
N ASP A 20 1.07 1.03 15.97
CA ASP A 20 0.43 1.82 17.04
C ASP A 20 0.27 3.31 16.66
N LYS A 21 -0.25 4.14 17.56
CA LYS A 21 -0.44 5.60 17.32
C LYS A 21 0.88 6.36 17.17
N GLN A 22 1.98 5.78 17.63
CA GLN A 22 3.30 6.38 17.65
C GLN A 22 4.17 5.94 16.45
N GLY A 23 3.68 5.00 15.64
CA GLY A 23 4.39 4.46 14.48
C GLY A 23 5.28 3.26 14.81
N ASN A 24 5.16 2.66 15.99
CA ASN A 24 5.91 1.46 16.34
C ASN A 24 5.31 0.22 15.69
N ILE A 25 6.17 -0.66 15.18
CA ILE A 25 5.81 -1.87 14.42
C ILE A 25 5.73 -3.07 15.35
N ASP A 26 4.67 -3.88 15.21
CA ASP A 26 4.43 -5.16 15.89
C ASP A 26 4.52 -5.12 17.43
N VAL A 27 4.11 -3.98 18.02
CA VAL A 27 4.02 -3.80 19.47
C VAL A 27 2.64 -4.19 20.02
N ASP A 28 2.58 -4.48 21.32
CA ASP A 28 1.32 -4.80 22.01
C ASP A 28 0.37 -3.58 21.97
N GLY A 29 -0.86 -3.79 21.50
CA GLY A 29 -1.84 -2.72 21.25
C GLY A 29 -1.78 -2.06 19.85
N ALA A 30 -0.87 -2.49 18.98
CA ALA A 30 -0.84 -2.08 17.59
C ALA A 30 -2.03 -2.69 16.80
N TRP A 31 -2.60 -1.93 15.86
CA TRP A 31 -3.71 -2.42 15.02
C TRP A 31 -3.23 -2.80 13.63
N SER A 32 -3.92 -3.77 13.03
CA SER A 32 -3.68 -4.21 11.66
C SER A 32 -3.95 -3.07 10.68
N ARG A 33 -3.07 -2.91 9.69
CA ARG A 33 -3.15 -1.88 8.67
C ARG A 33 -3.64 -2.43 7.32
N GLU A 34 -4.14 -3.66 7.32
CA GLU A 34 -4.71 -4.33 6.14
C GLU A 34 -6.00 -3.69 5.61
N TRP A 35 -6.62 -2.82 6.40
CA TRP A 35 -7.80 -2.04 6.02
C TRP A 35 -7.48 -0.59 5.64
N ASP A 36 -6.20 -0.24 5.61
CA ASP A 36 -5.77 1.07 5.13
C ASP A 36 -6.12 1.22 3.66
N THR A 37 -6.57 2.41 3.28
CA THR A 37 -7.04 2.68 1.92
C THR A 37 -5.90 2.49 0.92
N GLU A 38 -4.68 2.83 1.31
CA GLU A 38 -3.46 2.64 0.53
C GLU A 38 -3.15 1.15 0.30
N TYR A 39 -3.28 0.31 1.32
CA TYR A 39 -3.04 -1.13 1.17
C TYR A 39 -4.04 -1.77 0.22
N VAL A 40 -5.33 -1.46 0.40
CA VAL A 40 -6.40 -2.00 -0.44
C VAL A 40 -6.20 -1.54 -1.88
N MET A 41 -5.99 -0.24 -2.11
CA MET A 41 -5.84 0.32 -3.45
C MET A 41 -4.59 -0.25 -4.16
N LEU A 42 -3.44 -0.30 -3.49
CA LEU A 42 -2.22 -0.85 -4.09
C LEU A 42 -2.35 -2.35 -4.39
N SER A 43 -3.01 -3.10 -3.50
CA SER A 43 -3.30 -4.52 -3.72
C SER A 43 -4.23 -4.73 -4.91
N GLU A 44 -5.26 -3.90 -5.08
CA GLU A 44 -6.14 -3.95 -6.25
C GLU A 44 -5.41 -3.64 -7.55
N ILE A 45 -4.54 -2.61 -7.54
CA ILE A 45 -3.73 -2.27 -8.71
C ILE A 45 -2.82 -3.44 -9.07
N ALA A 46 -2.11 -4.01 -8.09
CA ALA A 46 -1.23 -5.15 -8.30
C ALA A 46 -2.01 -6.35 -8.86
N GLN A 47 -3.16 -6.68 -8.27
CA GLN A 47 -4.03 -7.76 -8.74
C GLN A 47 -4.53 -7.51 -10.18
N SER A 48 -4.90 -6.28 -10.52
CA SER A 48 -5.35 -5.92 -11.88
C SER A 48 -4.26 -6.13 -12.95
N LYS A 49 -2.98 -6.16 -12.53
CA LYS A 49 -1.83 -6.47 -13.39
C LYS A 49 -1.44 -7.95 -13.35
N GLY A 50 -2.21 -8.79 -12.66
CA GLY A 50 -1.93 -10.22 -12.49
C GLY A 50 -0.80 -10.50 -11.51
N ALA A 51 -0.50 -9.55 -10.61
CA ALA A 51 0.54 -9.75 -9.63
C ALA A 51 0.11 -10.70 -8.51
N VAL A 52 1.07 -11.47 -8.00
CA VAL A 52 0.91 -12.35 -6.85
C VAL A 52 2.01 -12.05 -5.83
N LYS A 53 1.75 -12.42 -4.57
CA LYS A 53 2.69 -12.23 -3.46
C LYS A 53 4.08 -12.79 -3.79
N GLY A 54 5.10 -11.98 -3.54
CA GLY A 54 6.51 -12.32 -3.81
C GLY A 54 6.93 -12.30 -5.28
N GLY A 55 6.04 -11.93 -6.21
CA GLY A 55 6.39 -11.74 -7.61
C GLY A 55 7.11 -10.42 -7.87
N VAL A 56 7.92 -10.37 -8.93
CA VAL A 56 8.57 -9.13 -9.44
C VAL A 56 8.27 -8.99 -10.93
N TYR A 57 7.79 -7.81 -11.34
CA TYR A 57 7.19 -7.56 -12.65
C TYR A 57 7.89 -6.41 -13.40
N PRO A 58 9.17 -6.57 -13.80
CA PRO A 58 9.94 -5.50 -14.43
C PRO A 58 9.43 -5.12 -15.84
N LYS A 59 8.56 -5.92 -16.44
CA LYS A 59 7.97 -5.60 -17.76
C LYS A 59 6.85 -4.57 -17.65
N VAL A 60 6.26 -4.39 -16.46
CA VAL A 60 5.25 -3.36 -16.20
C VAL A 60 5.99 -2.05 -16.02
N LYS A 61 5.58 -1.03 -16.77
CA LYS A 61 6.17 0.31 -16.75
C LYS A 61 5.07 1.36 -16.73
N GLY A 62 5.37 2.50 -16.15
CA GLY A 62 4.45 3.64 -16.12
C GLY A 62 4.67 4.49 -14.89
N GLU A 63 3.71 5.35 -14.63
CA GLU A 63 3.70 6.26 -13.49
C GLU A 63 2.37 6.09 -12.75
N ILE A 64 2.43 6.05 -11.42
CA ILE A 64 1.27 6.13 -10.54
C ILE A 64 1.46 7.34 -9.64
N ILE A 65 0.49 8.25 -9.68
CA ILE A 65 0.41 9.37 -8.74
C ILE A 65 -0.66 9.04 -7.72
N ILE A 66 -0.27 8.98 -6.45
CA ILE A 66 -1.20 8.87 -5.33
C ILE A 66 -1.22 10.22 -4.65
N SER A 67 -2.42 10.80 -4.51
CA SER A 67 -2.63 12.07 -3.83
C SER A 67 -3.55 11.89 -2.63
N SER A 68 -3.15 12.40 -1.47
CA SER A 68 -3.93 12.35 -0.23
C SER A 68 -4.01 13.72 0.44
N GLU A 69 -5.17 14.03 1.01
CA GLU A 69 -5.38 15.21 1.87
C GLU A 69 -4.66 15.03 3.22
N LEU A 70 -4.50 13.78 3.66
CA LEU A 70 -3.81 13.44 4.91
C LEU A 70 -2.38 12.96 4.63
N PRO A 71 -1.41 13.26 5.52
CA PRO A 71 -0.08 12.65 5.47
C PRO A 71 -0.18 11.14 5.40
N TYR A 72 0.63 10.51 4.54
CA TYR A 72 0.69 9.06 4.50
C TYR A 72 1.10 8.52 5.86
N CYS A 73 0.39 7.50 6.30
CA CYS A 73 0.68 6.87 7.57
C CYS A 73 2.06 6.20 7.55
N VAL A 74 2.79 6.18 8.67
CA VAL A 74 4.12 5.53 8.76
C VAL A 74 4.04 4.05 8.33
N SER A 75 2.93 3.38 8.62
CA SER A 75 2.67 2.00 8.18
C SER A 75 2.45 1.84 6.67
N CYS A 76 2.05 2.90 5.97
CA CYS A 76 1.79 2.91 4.54
C CYS A 76 3.11 2.87 3.74
N GLN A 77 4.22 3.32 4.35
CA GLN A 77 5.54 3.32 3.72
C GLN A 77 6.03 1.90 3.38
N GLY A 78 5.77 0.91 4.23
CA GLY A 78 6.15 -0.48 3.97
C GLY A 78 5.45 -1.04 2.74
N VAL A 79 4.14 -0.83 2.63
CA VAL A 79 3.34 -1.32 1.48
C VAL A 79 3.75 -0.63 0.18
N ILE A 80 4.05 0.68 0.22
CA ILE A 80 4.53 1.42 -0.95
C ILE A 80 5.90 0.92 -1.40
N GLN A 81 6.78 0.59 -0.45
CA GLN A 81 8.07 -0.01 -0.75
C GLN A 81 7.90 -1.39 -1.40
N ASP A 82 7.08 -2.26 -0.81
CA ASP A 82 6.78 -3.59 -1.37
C ASP A 82 6.21 -3.49 -2.78
N PHE A 83 5.32 -2.52 -3.03
CA PHE A 83 4.77 -2.24 -4.35
C PHE A 83 5.87 -1.79 -5.33
N SER A 84 6.76 -0.90 -4.89
CA SER A 84 7.86 -0.39 -5.73
C SER A 84 8.87 -1.50 -6.07
N ASP A 85 9.16 -2.39 -5.12
CA ASP A 85 10.04 -3.55 -5.33
C ASP A 85 9.39 -4.58 -6.27
N MET A 86 8.08 -4.76 -6.17
CA MET A 86 7.29 -5.61 -7.07
C MET A 86 7.23 -5.06 -8.49
N PHE A 87 7.19 -3.73 -8.67
CA PHE A 87 7.11 -3.06 -9.97
C PHE A 87 8.29 -2.08 -10.17
N PRO A 88 9.53 -2.57 -10.35
CA PRO A 88 10.73 -1.74 -10.27
C PRO A 88 10.89 -0.71 -11.41
N ASN A 89 10.05 -0.78 -12.44
CA ASN A 89 10.03 0.18 -13.54
C ASN A 89 8.75 1.03 -13.57
N LEU A 90 8.04 1.08 -12.45
CA LEU A 90 6.87 1.90 -12.26
C LEU A 90 7.22 3.03 -11.29
N ASP A 91 7.09 4.27 -11.74
CA ASP A 91 7.38 5.45 -10.92
C ASP A 91 6.19 5.74 -10.00
N VAL A 92 6.40 5.65 -8.68
CA VAL A 92 5.37 5.93 -7.67
C VAL A 92 5.62 7.33 -7.10
N ILE A 93 4.70 8.25 -7.41
CA ILE A 93 4.73 9.63 -6.94
C ILE A 93 3.69 9.78 -5.83
N LEU A 94 4.15 10.17 -4.65
CA LEU A 94 3.31 10.43 -3.49
C LEU A 94 3.15 11.93 -3.31
N ILE A 95 1.91 12.38 -3.24
CA ILE A 95 1.56 13.78 -2.97
C ILE A 95 0.64 13.80 -1.75
N ASP A 96 1.15 14.23 -0.60
CA ASP A 96 0.37 14.33 0.64
C ASP A 96 0.21 15.76 1.15
N GLY A 97 -0.72 15.92 2.10
CA GLY A 97 -0.98 17.21 2.76
C GLY A 97 -1.57 18.28 1.84
N LEU A 98 -2.31 17.86 0.82
CA LEU A 98 -3.06 18.79 -0.04
C LEU A 98 -4.07 19.58 0.82
N ARG A 99 -3.98 20.91 0.75
CA ARG A 99 -4.82 21.87 1.45
C ARG A 99 -5.69 22.67 0.49
#